data_AF-A0A7W9KHN7-F1
#
_entry.id   AF-A0A7W9KHN7-F1
#
_cell.length_a   1.000
_cell.length_b   1.000
_cell.length_c   1.000
_cell.angle_alpha   90.00
_cell.angle_beta   90.00
_cell.angle_gamma   90.00
#
_symmetry.space_group_name_H-M   'P 1'
#
loop_
_entity.id
_entity.type
_entity.pdbx_description
1 polymer ?
#
loop_
_entity_poly.entity_id
_entity_poly.type
_entity_poly.pdbx_seq_one_letter_code
_entity_poly.pdbx_strand_id
1 'polypeptide(L)' 'MQVEPTRLYRVKFLAEALDVSLTTIYRAVESGALRAVRVGTGKGAVRIPGDAFLEYLAACETPGAKTAQPAGGVR' A
#
# COMPACT_ATOMS: atom_id res chain seq x y z
N MET A 1 6.79 14.16 -7.28
CA MET A 1 5.48 13.78 -6.69
C MET A 1 5.54 14.03 -5.19
N GLN A 2 4.58 14.73 -4.59
CA GLN A 2 4.50 14.89 -3.13
C GLN A 2 3.42 13.96 -2.58
N VAL A 3 3.81 13.11 -1.64
CA VAL A 3 2.92 12.20 -0.92
C VAL A 3 2.86 12.66 0.52
N GLU A 4 1.66 12.95 0.99
CA GLU A 4 1.40 13.37 2.36
C GLU A 4 1.19 12.12 3.24
N PRO A 5 1.97 11.93 4.32
CA PRO A 5 1.92 10.69 5.12
C PRO A 5 0.54 10.37 5.68
N THR A 6 -0.22 11.40 6.07
CA THR A 6 -1.53 11.28 6.73
C THR A 6 -2.69 11.13 5.76
N ARG A 7 -2.45 11.25 4.44
CA ARG A 7 -3.51 11.20 3.43
C ARG A 7 -3.76 9.76 2.97
N LEU A 8 -5.02 9.46 2.68
CA LEU A 8 -5.43 8.19 2.05
C LEU A 8 -5.50 8.35 0.53
N TYR A 9 -4.85 7.43 -0.17
CA TYR A 9 -4.77 7.41 -1.63
C TYR A 9 -5.53 6.23 -2.22
N ARG A 10 -5.95 6.37 -3.48
CA ARG A 10 -6.56 5.29 -4.26
C ARG A 10 -5.46 4.43 -4.90
N VAL A 11 -5.72 3.14 -5.08
CA VAL A 11 -4.84 2.21 -5.81
C VAL A 11 -4.40 2.77 -7.17
N LYS A 12 -5.34 3.39 -7.91
CA LYS A 12 -5.06 3.99 -9.22
C LYS A 12 -3.99 5.08 -9.17
N PHE A 13 -4.02 5.93 -8.14
CA PHE A 13 -3.02 6.99 -8.00
C PHE A 13 -1.61 6.42 -7.80
N LEU A 14 -1.48 5.35 -7.01
CA LEU A 14 -0.18 4.71 -6.79
C LEU A 14 0.32 3.98 -8.04
N ALA A 15 -0.59 3.32 -8.77
CA ALA A 15 -0.25 2.65 -10.02
C ALA A 15 0.30 3.64 -11.06
N GLU A 16 -0.36 4.79 -11.21
CA GLU A 16 0.12 5.87 -12.08
C GLU A 16 1.44 6.48 -11.57
N ALA A 17 1.59 6.65 -10.26
CA ALA A 17 2.79 7.20 -9.66
C ALA A 17 4.05 6.35 -9.87
N LEU A 18 3.89 5.02 -9.83
CA LEU A 18 4.98 4.06 -10.02
C LEU A 18 5.13 3.59 -11.47
N ASP A 19 4.23 4.02 -12.36
CA ASP A 19 4.11 3.51 -13.73
C ASP A 19 4.00 1.97 -13.79
N VAL A 20 3.12 1.41 -12.95
CA VAL A 20 2.84 -0.04 -12.88
C VAL A 20 1.35 -0.33 -13.06
N SER A 21 1.00 -1.58 -13.33
CA SER A 21 -0.40 -1.99 -13.39
C SER A 21 -1.09 -1.94 -12.01
N LEU A 22 -2.40 -1.70 -12.01
CA LEU A 22 -3.24 -1.82 -10.81
C LEU A 22 -3.09 -3.20 -10.15
N THR A 23 -2.95 -4.26 -10.96
CA THR A 23 -2.79 -5.63 -10.49
C THR A 23 -1.51 -5.80 -9.66
N THR A 24 -0.42 -5.13 -10.01
CA THR A 24 0.81 -5.14 -9.22
C THR A 24 0.60 -4.54 -7.84
N ILE A 25 -0.11 -3.41 -7.74
CA ILE A 25 -0.44 -2.79 -6.45
C ILE A 25 -1.36 -3.71 -5.63
N TYR A 26 -2.40 -4.29 -6.23
CA TYR A 26 -3.26 -5.24 -5.52
C TYR A 26 -2.49 -6.46 -5.02
N ARG A 27 -1.56 -7.02 -5.81
CA ARG A 27 -0.70 -8.11 -5.37
C ARG A 27 0.22 -7.72 -4.22
N ALA A 28 0.76 -6.49 -4.21
CA ALA A 28 1.54 -5.99 -3.09
C ALA A 28 0.70 -5.89 -1.80
N VAL A 29 -0.56 -5.47 -1.93
CA VAL A 29 -1.52 -5.44 -0.80
C VAL A 29 -1.88 -6.85 -0.34
N GLU A 30 -2.19 -7.77 -1.26
CA GLU A 30 -2.57 -9.15 -0.96
C GLU A 30 -1.43 -9.95 -0.32
N SER A 31 -0.18 -9.67 -0.72
CA SER A 31 1.01 -10.29 -0.13
C SER A 31 1.45 -9.65 1.20
N GLY A 32 0.84 -8.54 1.62
CA GLY A 32 1.22 -7.79 2.81
C GLY A 32 2.43 -6.86 2.63
N ALA A 33 3.06 -6.86 1.45
CA ALA A 33 4.17 -5.95 1.16
C ALA A 33 3.74 -4.47 1.23
N LEU A 34 2.48 -4.17 0.92
CA LEU A 34 1.91 -2.82 1.00
C LEU A 34 0.70 -2.78 1.93
N ARG A 35 0.78 -1.97 3.00
CA ARG A 35 -0.35 -1.75 3.92
C ARG A 35 -1.52 -1.06 3.22
N ALA A 36 -2.72 -1.51 3.52
CA ALA A 36 -3.96 -0.90 3.03
C ALA A 36 -5.05 -0.91 4.09
N VAL A 37 -5.97 0.04 3.99
CA VAL A 37 -7.19 0.09 4.81
C VAL A 37 -8.42 -0.02 3.91
N ARG A 38 -9.50 -0.61 4.42
CA ARG A 38 -10.80 -0.64 3.75
C ARG A 38 -11.71 0.44 4.33
N VAL A 39 -12.27 1.27 3.47
CA VAL A 39 -13.17 2.37 3.86
C VAL A 39 -14.56 2.12 3.29
N GLY A 40 -15.60 2.15 4.13
CA GLY A 40 -17.01 1.97 3.76
C GLY A 40 -17.62 0.66 4.27
N THR A 41 -18.92 0.47 4.01
CA THR A 41 -19.68 -0.73 4.42
C THR A 41 -19.56 -1.87 3.39
N GLY A 42 -19.72 -3.12 3.84
CA GLY A 42 -19.64 -4.30 2.98
C GLY A 42 -18.20 -4.61 2.55
N LYS A 43 -17.95 -4.75 1.24
CA LYS A 43 -16.60 -5.06 0.72
C LYS A 43 -15.60 -3.90 0.91
N GLY A 44 -16.09 -2.67 1.08
CA GLY A 44 -15.28 -1.46 1.29
C GLY A 44 -14.37 -1.10 0.11
N ALA A 45 -13.91 0.14 0.07
CA ALA A 45 -12.94 0.58 -0.93
C ALA A 45 -11.52 0.51 -0.35
N VAL A 46 -10.58 -0.09 -1.09
CA VAL A 46 -9.17 -0.16 -0.71
C VAL A 46 -8.54 1.24 -0.80
N ARG A 47 -7.89 1.67 0.27
CA ARG A 47 -7.14 2.91 0.39
C ARG A 47 -5.76 2.64 0.95
N ILE A 48 -4.77 3.37 0.43
CA ILE A 48 -3.38 3.24 0.84
C ILE A 48 -3.00 4.49 1.64
N PRO A 49 -2.64 4.35 2.92
CA PRO A 49 -2.04 5.43 3.69
C PRO A 49 -0.74 5.94 3.05
N GLY A 50 -0.48 7.25 3.11
CA GLY A 50 0.70 7.86 2.50
C GLY A 50 2.01 7.36 3.12
N ASP A 51 2.04 7.21 4.45
CA ASP A 51 3.14 6.59 5.19
C ASP A 51 3.45 5.17 4.70
N ALA A 52 2.41 4.34 4.51
CA ALA A 52 2.56 2.97 3.99
C ALA A 52 3.18 2.93 2.59
N PHE A 53 2.85 3.92 1.74
CA PHE A 53 3.42 4.01 0.41
C PHE A 53 4.90 4.41 0.46
N LEU A 54 5.28 5.33 1.33
CA LEU A 54 6.68 5.73 1.52
C LEU A 54 7.52 4.56 2.08
N GLU A 55 6.99 3.81 3.05
CA GLU A 55 7.64 2.60 3.57
C GLU A 55 7.85 1.55 2.48
N TYR A 56 6.84 1.34 1.63
CA TYR A 56 6.92 0.40 0.51
C TYR A 56 8.00 0.80 -0.51
N LEU A 57 8.07 2.08 -0.85
CA LEU A 57 9.13 2.62 -1.74
C LEU A 57 10.53 2.35 -1.18
N ALA A 58 10.75 2.67 0.10
CA ALA A 58 12.03 2.42 0.75
C ALA A 58 12.40 0.91 0.77
N ALA A 59 11.41 0.03 0.96
CA ALA A 59 11.61 -1.41 0.89
C ALA A 59 11.97 -1.88 -0.54
N CYS A 60 11.43 -1.25 -1.58
CA CYS A 60 11.78 -1.54 -2.98
C CYS A 60 13.20 -1.07 -3.35
N GLU A 61 13.69 0.00 -2.72
CA GLU A 61 15.06 0.52 -2.94
C GLU A 61 16.15 -0.40 -2.37
N THR A 62 15.81 -1.26 -1.40
CA THR A 62 16.74 -2.21 -0.81
C THR A 62 16.54 -3.60 -1.43
N PRO A 63 17.48 -4.13 -2.24
CA PRO A 63 17.33 -5.45 -2.83
C PRO A 63 17.28 -6.51 -1.72
N GLY A 64 16.11 -7.08 -1.47
CA GLY A 64 15.93 -8.22 -0.56
C GLY A 64 15.37 -7.92 0.84
N ALA A 65 14.91 -6.70 1.13
CA ALA A 65 14.23 -6.44 2.40
C ALA A 65 12.83 -7.07 2.44
N LYS A 66 12.74 -8.34 2.87
CA LYS A 66 11.49 -8.91 3.39
C LYS A 66 11.13 -8.13 4.66
N THR A 67 10.31 -7.10 4.53
CA THR A 67 9.67 -6.47 5.69
C THR A 67 8.76 -7.48 6.35
N ALA A 68 9.17 -7.94 7.54
CA ALA A 68 8.34 -8.75 8.42
C ALA A 68 7.13 -7.93 8.86
N GLN A 69 5.95 -8.29 8.34
CA GLN A 69 4.68 -7.74 8.77
C GLN A 69 4.42 -8.11 10.24
N PRO A 70 4.16 -7.15 11.16
CA PRO A 70 3.52 -7.50 12.41
C PRO A 70 2.08 -7.90 12.09
N ALA A 71 1.74 -9.15 12.36
CA ALA A 71 0.39 -9.68 12.30
C ALA A 71 -0.49 -8.92 13.32
N GLY A 72 -1.09 -7.83 12.89
CA GLY A 72 -2.14 -7.11 13.62
C GLY A 72 -3.44 -7.89 13.51
N GLY A 73 -3.64 -8.79 14.46
CA GLY A 73 -4.80 -9.67 14.56
C GLY A 73 -6.13 -8.93 14.71
N VAL A 74 -7.15 -9.59 14.20
CA VAL A 74 -8.58 -9.32 14.40
C VAL A 74 -8.91 -9.24 15.88
N ARG A 75 -9.57 -8.16 16.31
CA ARG A 75 -10.78 -8.19 17.14
C ARG A 75 -11.68 -7.02 16.77
#